data_AF-A0A6M0LAU4-F1
#
_entry.id   AF-A0A6M0LAU4-F1
#
_cell.length_a   1.000
_cell.length_b   1.000
_cell.length_c   1.000
_cell.angle_alpha   90.00
_cell.angle_beta   90.00
_cell.angle_gamma   90.00
#
_symmetry.space_group_name_H-M   'P 1'
#
loop_
_entity.id
_entity.type
_entity.pdbx_description
1 polymer ?
#
loop_
_entity_poly.entity_id
_entity_poly.type
_entity_poly.pdbx_seq_one_letter_code
_entity_poly.pdbx_strand_id
1 'polypeptide(L)'
;MISKEGDEMKRQELLVHLKRMLETTYFHYEWQLYWEEAWPYIELKFQLVLLNQQIKPITVLFYDVERVKIVEGDYLYAAAVDYNKGIEIGEVNAIIHYLRQLLAGARVQFLESSSTDFSLSWNEQTFQQIRQGMKSSHRYNEQRLLFPKVE
;
A
#
# COMPACT_ATOMS: atom_id res chain seq x y z
N MET A 1 28.68 17.45 12.85
CA MET A 1 27.63 17.78 11.87
C MET A 1 26.92 16.49 11.53
N ILE A 2 25.87 16.14 12.28
CA ILE A 2 24.97 15.06 11.89
C ILE A 2 24.05 15.69 10.83
N SER A 3 24.07 15.17 9.61
CA SER A 3 23.32 15.74 8.49
C SER A 3 21.83 15.74 8.82
N LYS A 4 21.17 16.91 8.67
CA LYS A 4 19.71 17.03 8.77
C LYS A 4 18.98 16.04 7.87
N GLU A 5 19.56 15.68 6.71
CA GLU A 5 18.99 14.69 5.78
C GLU A 5 18.96 13.27 6.38
N GLY A 6 19.94 12.91 7.22
CA GLY A 6 20.00 11.59 7.84
C GLY A 6 18.93 11.39 8.91
N ASP A 7 18.57 12.45 9.63
CA ASP A 7 17.49 12.43 10.61
C ASP A 7 16.11 12.59 9.95
N GLU A 8 16.00 13.36 8.87
CA GLU A 8 14.77 13.49 8.09
C GLU A 8 14.40 12.18 7.37
N MET A 9 15.39 11.45 6.82
CA MET A 9 15.20 10.11 6.25
C MET A 9 14.69 9.09 7.28
N LYS A 10 15.19 9.15 8.52
CA LYS A 10 14.73 8.27 9.62
C LYS A 10 13.31 8.59 10.08
N ARG A 11 12.84 9.81 9.87
CA ARG A 11 11.51 10.26 10.29
C ARG A 11 10.38 9.85 9.35
N GLN A 12 10.71 9.37 8.14
CA GLN A 12 9.73 9.04 7.10
C GLN A 12 10.04 7.70 6.42
N GLU A 13 10.65 6.75 7.13
CA GLU A 13 11.14 5.49 6.54
C GLU A 13 10.06 4.75 5.75
N LEU A 14 8.86 4.59 6.31
CA LEU A 14 7.75 3.93 5.63
C LEU A 14 7.32 4.67 4.36
N LEU A 15 7.18 6.00 4.43
CA LEU A 15 6.77 6.82 3.28
C LEU A 15 7.81 6.78 2.15
N VAL A 16 9.09 6.91 2.51
CA VAL A 16 10.22 6.84 1.57
C VAL A 16 10.32 5.45 0.93
N HIS A 17 10.12 4.39 1.71
CA HIS A 17 10.13 3.02 1.19
C HIS A 17 8.96 2.76 0.26
N LEU A 18 7.74 3.17 0.63
CA LEU A 18 6.56 3.08 -0.23
C LEU A 18 6.78 3.80 -1.55
N LYS A 19 7.25 5.05 -1.52
CA LYS A 19 7.54 5.81 -2.74
C LYS A 19 8.54 5.09 -3.65
N ARG A 20 9.65 4.61 -3.09
CA ARG A 20 10.65 3.82 -3.84
C ARG A 20 10.06 2.56 -4.44
N MET A 21 9.20 1.86 -3.70
CA MET A 21 8.53 0.67 -4.19
C MET A 21 7.60 1.01 -5.37
N LEU A 22 6.84 2.09 -5.30
CA LEU A 22 5.95 2.53 -6.39
C LEU A 22 6.74 2.89 -7.67
N GLU A 23 7.86 3.59 -7.51
CA GLU A 23 8.76 3.97 -8.61
C GLU A 23 9.44 2.75 -9.28
N THR A 24 9.72 1.68 -8.51
CA THR A 24 10.44 0.50 -9.00
C THR A 24 9.54 -0.67 -9.43
N THR A 25 8.30 -0.71 -8.95
CA THR A 25 7.36 -1.83 -9.19
C THR A 25 6.67 -1.74 -10.56
N TYR A 26 6.81 -0.61 -11.26
CA TYR A 26 6.21 -0.31 -12.57
C TYR A 26 4.71 -0.64 -12.62
N PHE A 27 3.89 0.20 -11.99
CA PHE A 27 2.43 0.14 -12.16
C PHE A 27 2.02 0.74 -13.51
N HIS A 28 1.07 0.10 -14.19
CA HIS A 28 0.49 0.59 -15.46
C HIS A 28 -0.56 1.70 -15.27
N TYR A 29 -0.72 2.20 -14.04
CA TYR A 29 -1.73 3.14 -13.63
C TYR A 29 -1.08 4.34 -12.97
N GLU A 30 -1.73 5.50 -13.09
CA GLU A 30 -1.35 6.66 -12.29
C GLU A 30 -1.54 6.34 -10.82
N TRP A 31 -0.59 6.78 -10.01
CA TRP A 31 -0.61 6.57 -8.57
C TRP A 31 -0.24 7.86 -7.84
N GLN A 32 -0.74 7.97 -6.62
CA GLN A 32 -0.43 9.08 -5.72
C GLN A 32 -0.21 8.52 -4.32
N LEU A 33 0.71 9.13 -3.59
CA LEU A 33 1.04 8.76 -2.21
C LEU A 33 0.90 10.00 -1.35
N TYR A 34 -0.02 9.94 -0.38
CA TYR A 34 -0.34 11.03 0.52
C TYR A 34 -0.04 10.61 1.95
N TRP A 35 0.46 11.53 2.76
CA TRP A 35 0.55 11.37 4.21
C TRP A 35 -0.35 12.43 4.84
N GLU A 36 -1.31 11.99 5.65
CA GLU A 36 -2.14 12.86 6.47
C GLU A 36 -1.53 12.92 7.88
N GLU A 37 -1.15 14.11 8.31
CA GLU A 37 -0.47 14.33 9.59
C GLU A 37 -1.47 14.40 10.74
N ALA A 38 -2.63 15.03 10.53
CA ALA A 38 -3.63 15.22 11.57
C ALA A 38 -4.30 13.89 11.96
N TRP A 39 -4.43 12.99 10.99
CA TRP A 39 -4.93 11.64 11.14
C TRP A 39 -3.86 10.70 10.62
N PRO A 40 -3.00 10.12 11.47
CA PRO A 40 -1.76 9.49 11.03
C PRO A 40 -2.02 8.24 10.19
N TYR A 41 -2.20 8.48 8.89
CA TYR A 41 -2.32 7.48 7.84
C TYR A 41 -1.55 7.92 6.61
N ILE A 42 -1.02 6.93 5.89
CA ILE A 42 -0.49 7.08 4.55
C ILE A 42 -1.53 6.47 3.61
N GLU A 43 -1.91 7.23 2.60
CA GLU A 43 -2.89 6.83 1.59
C GLU A 43 -2.21 6.67 0.24
N LEU A 44 -2.30 5.46 -0.31
CA LEU A 44 -1.88 5.10 -1.64
C LEU A 44 -3.09 5.01 -2.55
N LYS A 45 -3.19 5.89 -3.55
CA LYS A 45 -4.24 5.90 -4.55
C LYS A 45 -3.72 5.42 -5.90
N PHE A 46 -4.50 4.61 -6.59
CA PHE A 46 -4.34 4.31 -8.00
C PHE A 46 -5.56 4.77 -8.79
N GLN A 47 -5.35 5.24 -10.01
CA GLN A 47 -6.42 5.54 -10.95
C GLN A 47 -6.53 4.41 -11.98
N LEU A 48 -7.48 3.51 -11.75
CA LEU A 48 -7.77 2.42 -12.67
C LEU A 48 -8.60 2.95 -13.84
N VAL A 49 -7.98 3.06 -15.02
CA VAL A 49 -8.68 3.36 -16.27
C VAL A 49 -9.21 2.05 -16.87
N LEU A 50 -10.55 1.90 -16.85
CA LEU A 50 -11.26 0.77 -17.41
C LEU A 50 -11.42 0.90 -18.92
N LEU A 51 -11.81 -0.18 -19.60
CA LEU A 51 -11.93 -0.21 -21.06
C LEU A 51 -13.05 0.69 -21.60
N ASN A 52 -14.07 0.97 -20.79
CA ASN A 52 -15.13 1.95 -21.08
C ASN A 52 -14.69 3.40 -20.78
N GLN A 53 -13.40 3.65 -20.52
CA GLN A 53 -12.83 4.95 -20.14
C GLN A 53 -13.27 5.48 -18.76
N GLN A 54 -14.01 4.69 -17.99
CA GLN A 54 -14.32 5.05 -16.60
C GLN A 54 -13.05 4.97 -15.75
N ILE A 55 -12.87 5.98 -14.90
CA ILE A 55 -11.79 6.01 -13.91
C ILE A 55 -12.36 5.54 -12.57
N LYS A 56 -11.77 4.48 -12.01
CA LYS A 56 -12.08 3.97 -10.67
C LYS A 56 -10.88 4.23 -9.75
N PRO A 57 -11.04 5.00 -8.65
CA PRO A 57 -9.99 5.13 -7.66
C PRO A 57 -9.86 3.83 -6.87
N ILE A 58 -8.63 3.39 -6.62
CA ILE A 58 -8.31 2.28 -5.72
C ILE A 58 -7.43 2.82 -4.61
N THR A 59 -7.89 2.70 -3.37
CA THR A 59 -7.22 3.26 -2.20
C THR A 59 -6.69 2.17 -1.28
N VAL A 60 -5.46 2.31 -0.81
CA VAL A 60 -4.85 1.46 0.22
C VAL A 60 -4.31 2.35 1.33
N LEU A 61 -4.62 2.00 2.57
CA LEU A 61 -4.24 2.78 3.75
C LEU A 61 -3.16 2.04 4.55
N PHE A 62 -2.19 2.80 5.08
CA PHE A 62 -1.33 2.38 6.17
C PHE A 62 -1.59 3.33 7.33
N TYR A 63 -2.15 2.85 8.44
CA TYR A 63 -2.65 3.73 9.50
C TYR A 63 -2.08 3.37 10.88
N ASP A 64 -1.92 4.37 11.73
CA ASP A 64 -1.61 4.16 13.15
C ASP A 64 -2.80 3.51 13.86
N VAL A 65 -2.61 2.26 14.29
CA VAL A 65 -3.65 1.44 14.93
C VAL A 65 -4.15 2.00 16.25
N GLU A 66 -3.34 2.80 16.96
CA GLU A 66 -3.72 3.36 18.26
C GLU A 66 -4.48 4.68 18.13
N ARG A 67 -4.23 5.43 17.04
CA ARG A 67 -4.74 6.80 16.86
C ARG A 67 -5.87 6.89 15.83
N VAL A 68 -5.93 5.97 14.86
CA VAL A 68 -6.92 6.01 13.78
C VAL A 68 -7.85 4.81 13.91
N LYS A 69 -9.15 5.10 14.10
CA LYS A 69 -10.22 4.12 13.92
C LYS A 69 -10.67 4.15 12.47
N ILE A 70 -10.28 3.14 11.71
CA ILE A 70 -10.78 2.98 10.35
C ILE A 70 -12.24 2.50 10.43
N VAL A 71 -13.14 3.28 9.83
CA VAL A 71 -14.52 2.87 9.57
C VAL A 71 -14.56 2.22 8.19
N GLU A 72 -15.39 1.20 7.99
CA GLU A 72 -15.64 0.66 6.64
C GLU A 72 -15.93 1.81 5.66
N GLY A 73 -15.24 1.82 4.52
CA GLY A 73 -15.30 2.91 3.56
C GLY A 73 -14.67 2.54 2.22
N ASP A 74 -14.46 3.54 1.36
CA ASP A 74 -14.00 3.37 -0.03
C ASP A 74 -12.48 3.10 -0.12
N TYR A 75 -11.99 2.08 0.57
CA TYR A 75 -10.62 1.57 0.42
C TYR A 75 -10.63 0.07 0.13
N LEU A 76 -9.65 -0.37 -0.66
CA LEU A 76 -9.43 -1.76 -1.01
C LEU A 76 -8.84 -2.55 0.16
N TYR A 77 -7.91 -1.93 0.90
CA TYR A 77 -7.21 -2.55 2.02
C TYR A 77 -6.68 -1.50 3.00
N ALA A 78 -6.63 -1.85 4.28
CA ALA A 78 -6.08 -1.01 5.34
C ALA A 78 -5.11 -1.81 6.21
N ALA A 79 -3.82 -1.47 6.13
CA ALA A 79 -2.77 -2.06 6.93
C ALA A 79 -2.58 -1.29 8.24
N ALA A 80 -2.78 -1.96 9.37
CA ALA A 80 -2.45 -1.43 10.67
C ALA A 80 -0.92 -1.34 10.84
N VAL A 81 -0.43 -0.20 11.32
CA VAL A 81 0.97 0.05 11.65
C VAL A 81 1.07 0.48 13.11
N ASP A 82 1.99 -0.14 13.85
CA ASP A 82 2.35 0.31 15.19
C ASP A 82 3.20 1.58 15.07
N TYR A 83 2.75 2.69 15.64
CA TYR A 83 3.45 3.98 15.54
C TYR A 83 4.91 3.93 16.03
N ASN A 84 5.17 3.15 17.09
CA ASN A 84 6.48 3.09 17.74
C ASN A 84 7.38 2.02 17.14
N LYS A 85 6.80 0.88 16.75
CA LYS A 85 7.56 -0.26 16.21
C LYS A 85 7.64 -0.25 14.70
N GLY A 86 6.72 0.44 14.02
CA GLY A 86 6.62 0.41 12.58
C GLY A 86 6.08 -0.91 12.03
N ILE A 87 6.23 -1.07 10.71
CA ILE A 87 5.80 -2.24 9.94
C ILE A 87 7.03 -2.92 9.30
N GLU A 88 7.02 -4.24 9.21
CA GLU A 88 8.10 -5.01 8.59
C GLU A 88 8.19 -4.69 7.08
N ILE A 89 9.41 -4.51 6.57
CA ILE A 89 9.68 -4.26 5.14
C ILE A 89 9.06 -5.36 4.28
N GLY A 90 9.15 -6.61 4.73
CA GLY A 90 8.55 -7.76 4.07
C GLY A 90 7.04 -7.64 3.92
N GLU A 91 6.34 -7.07 4.91
CA GLU A 91 4.89 -6.88 4.86
C GLU A 91 4.51 -5.82 3.84
N VAL A 92 5.20 -4.68 3.85
CA VAL A 92 5.00 -3.62 2.86
C VAL A 92 5.26 -4.15 1.45
N ASN A 93 6.33 -4.91 1.27
CA ASN A 93 6.67 -5.51 -0.01
C ASN A 93 5.62 -6.52 -0.47
N ALA A 94 5.07 -7.33 0.42
CA ALA A 94 4.00 -8.28 0.10
C ALA A 94 2.73 -7.54 -0.35
N ILE A 95 2.36 -6.45 0.35
CA ILE A 95 1.21 -5.61 -0.02
C ILE A 95 1.41 -5.02 -1.42
N ILE A 96 2.54 -4.38 -1.68
CA ILE A 96 2.84 -3.79 -2.99
C ILE A 96 2.87 -4.85 -4.09
N HIS A 97 3.47 -6.01 -3.83
CA HIS A 97 3.53 -7.10 -4.80
C HIS A 97 2.13 -7.63 -5.14
N TYR A 98 1.28 -7.82 -4.14
CA TYR A 98 -0.08 -8.27 -4.35
C TYR A 98 -0.92 -7.23 -5.10
N LEU A 99 -0.80 -5.94 -4.72
CA LEU A 99 -1.46 -4.85 -5.45
C LEU A 99 -1.05 -4.81 -6.92
N ARG A 100 0.23 -5.00 -7.25
CA ARG A 100 0.67 -5.09 -8.64
C ARG A 100 -0.05 -6.20 -9.38
N GLN A 101 -0.14 -7.40 -8.79
CA GLN A 101 -0.81 -8.53 -9.43
C GLN A 101 -2.32 -8.29 -9.61
N LEU A 102 -2.97 -7.76 -8.57
CA LEU A 102 -4.39 -7.45 -8.59
C LEU A 102 -4.71 -6.40 -9.66
N LEU A 103 -3.95 -5.30 -9.69
CA LEU A 103 -4.17 -4.21 -10.64
C LEU A 103 -3.84 -4.65 -12.08
N ALA A 104 -2.79 -5.45 -12.30
CA ALA A 104 -2.49 -5.99 -13.62
C ALA A 104 -3.63 -6.88 -14.16
N GLY A 105 -4.31 -7.62 -13.28
CA GLY A 105 -5.47 -8.45 -13.63
C GLY A 105 -6.77 -7.68 -13.80
N ALA A 106 -6.86 -6.42 -13.37
CA ALA A 106 -8.11 -5.68 -13.28
C ALA A 106 -8.81 -5.51 -14.65
N ARG A 107 -8.05 -5.31 -15.72
CA ARG A 107 -8.61 -5.20 -17.09
C ARG A 107 -9.29 -6.48 -17.56
N VAL A 108 -8.68 -7.64 -17.25
CA VAL A 108 -9.25 -8.95 -17.60
C VAL A 108 -10.50 -9.21 -16.78
N GLN A 109 -10.45 -8.94 -15.48
CA GLN A 109 -11.62 -9.07 -14.60
C GLN A 109 -12.78 -8.16 -15.05
N PHE A 110 -12.48 -6.95 -15.53
CA PHE A 110 -13.50 -6.05 -16.07
C PHE A 110 -14.17 -6.63 -17.32
N LEU A 111 -13.40 -7.21 -18.25
CA LEU A 111 -13.93 -7.86 -19.46
C LEU A 111 -14.83 -9.06 -19.14
N GLU A 112 -14.46 -9.81 -18.11
CA GLU A 112 -15.22 -10.98 -17.65
C GLU A 112 -16.45 -10.58 -16.83
N SER A 113 -16.46 -9.38 -16.27
CA SER A 113 -17.62 -8.86 -15.55
C SER A 113 -18.72 -8.48 -16.55
N SER A 114 -19.88 -9.11 -16.42
CA SER A 114 -21.09 -8.73 -17.17
C SER A 114 -21.79 -7.49 -16.58
N SER A 115 -21.22 -6.91 -15.53
CA SER A 115 -21.79 -5.83 -14.73
C SER A 115 -21.16 -4.47 -15.04
N THR A 116 -21.98 -3.43 -15.02
CA THR A 116 -21.51 -2.03 -15.05
C THR A 116 -20.78 -1.62 -13.76
N ASP A 117 -21.01 -2.34 -12.67
CA ASP A 117 -20.51 -1.99 -11.33
C ASP A 117 -19.25 -2.77 -10.95
N PHE A 118 -18.22 -2.65 -11.80
CA PHE A 118 -16.93 -3.27 -11.53
C PHE A 118 -16.30 -2.74 -10.23
N SER A 119 -15.85 -3.68 -9.40
CA SER A 119 -15.07 -3.42 -8.19
C SER A 119 -13.95 -4.44 -8.05
N LEU A 120 -12.83 -4.01 -7.46
CA LEU A 120 -11.78 -4.90 -7.02
C LEU A 120 -11.99 -5.23 -5.55
N SER A 121 -11.73 -6.48 -5.17
CA SER A 121 -11.74 -6.91 -3.78
C SER A 121 -10.38 -7.45 -3.38
N TRP A 122 -9.98 -7.18 -2.15
CA TRP A 122 -8.77 -7.74 -1.57
C TRP A 122 -9.01 -9.19 -1.19
N ASN A 123 -8.30 -10.11 -1.83
CA ASN A 123 -8.36 -11.52 -1.48
C ASN A 123 -7.30 -11.85 -0.42
N GLU A 124 -7.75 -11.96 0.83
CA GLU A 124 -6.86 -12.20 1.97
C GLU A 124 -6.09 -13.52 1.85
N GLN A 125 -6.70 -14.57 1.30
CA GLN A 125 -6.02 -15.85 1.12
C GLN A 125 -4.85 -15.74 0.14
N THR A 126 -5.05 -15.08 -1.00
CA THR A 126 -4.00 -14.85 -2.00
C THR A 126 -2.87 -13.99 -1.43
N PHE A 127 -3.22 -12.93 -0.70
CA PHE A 127 -2.24 -12.10 -0.01
C PHE A 127 -1.41 -12.92 0.99
N GLN A 128 -2.05 -13.74 1.83
CA GLN A 128 -1.35 -14.60 2.77
C GLN A 128 -0.43 -15.61 2.07
N GLN A 129 -0.82 -16.16 0.93
CA GLN A 129 0.03 -17.05 0.14
C GLN A 129 1.29 -16.35 -0.36
N ILE A 130 1.17 -15.11 -0.87
CA ILE A 130 2.32 -14.30 -1.29
C ILE A 130 3.24 -14.03 -0.11
N ARG A 131 2.67 -13.61 1.02
CA ARG A 131 3.42 -13.33 2.25
C ARG A 131 4.20 -14.55 2.72
N GLN A 132 3.54 -15.71 2.82
CA GLN A 132 4.19 -16.96 3.24
C GLN A 132 5.24 -17.41 2.23
N GLY A 133 4.97 -17.28 0.93
CA GLY A 133 5.95 -17.57 -0.12
C GLY A 133 7.21 -16.73 -0.02
N MET A 134 7.09 -15.44 0.34
CA MET A 134 8.24 -14.58 0.61
C MET A 134 9.02 -15.01 1.85
N LYS A 135 8.34 -15.45 2.91
CA LYS A 135 8.97 -15.97 4.14
C LYS A 135 9.74 -17.25 3.86
N SER A 136 9.11 -18.23 3.22
CA SER A 136 9.75 -19.51 2.89
C SER A 136 10.93 -19.37 1.93
N SER A 137 10.91 -18.35 1.06
CA SER A 137 11.99 -18.08 0.10
C SER A 137 13.07 -17.15 0.65
N HIS A 138 13.07 -16.80 1.94
CA HIS A 138 14.02 -15.85 2.56
C HIS A 138 14.05 -14.47 1.87
N ARG A 139 12.95 -14.05 1.24
CA ARG A 139 12.78 -12.72 0.62
C ARG A 139 11.98 -11.76 1.50
N TYR A 140 11.49 -12.24 2.64
CA TYR A 140 10.78 -11.44 3.62
C TYR A 140 11.79 -10.76 4.56
N ASN A 141 11.83 -9.43 4.54
CA ASN A 141 12.71 -8.66 5.40
C ASN A 141 11.98 -8.25 6.69
N GLU A 142 12.44 -8.74 7.84
CA GLU A 142 11.85 -8.50 9.15
C GLU A 142 12.30 -7.16 9.78
N GLN A 143 13.24 -6.44 9.16
CA GLN A 143 13.54 -5.06 9.55
C GLN A 143 12.29 -4.20 9.42
N ARG A 144 12.12 -3.26 10.35
CA ARG A 144 10.92 -2.44 10.44
C ARG A 144 11.17 -1.04 9.92
N LEU A 145 10.15 -0.51 9.26
CA LEU A 145 10.05 0.87 8.79
C LEU A 145 9.20 1.65 9.77
N LEU A 146 9.78 2.69 10.35
CA LEU A 146 9.04 3.54 11.27
C LEU A 146 7.96 4.34 10.54
N PHE A 147 6.82 4.52 11.23
CA PHE A 147 5.75 5.38 10.76
C PHE A 147 6.19 6.84 10.80
N PRO A 148 5.75 7.70 9.86
CA PRO A 148 6.07 9.12 9.89
C PRO A 148 5.69 9.80 11.21
N LYS A 149 6.59 10.64 11.73
CA LYS A 149 6.35 11.37 12.99
C LYS A 149 6.03 12.84 12.69
N VAL A 150 4.94 13.32 13.29
CA VAL A 150 4.57 14.75 13.36
C VAL A 150 5.27 15.34 14.60
N GLU A 151 5.88 16.52 14.48
CA GLU A 151 6.48 17.26 15.60
C GLU A 151 5.44 18.02 16.43
#